data_AF-A0A8T6C0L9-F1
#
_entry.id   AF-A0A8T6C0L9-F1
#
_cell.length_a   1.000
_cell.length_b   1.000
_cell.length_c   1.000
_cell.angle_alpha   90.00
_cell.angle_beta   90.00
_cell.angle_gamma   90.00
#
_symmetry.space_group_name_H-M   'P 1'
#
loop_
_entity.id
_entity.type
_entity.pdbx_description
1 polymer ?
#
loop_
_entity_poly.entity_id
_entity_poly.type
_entity_poly.pdbx_seq_one_letter_code
_entity_poly.pdbx_strand_id
1 'polypeptide(L)'
;MTYDFDLGTYSRTITTSSPEAQTWFDRGLIWTYGFNHDEAVHCFRQAAKADPDCAMAHWGIAYAIGPNYNKPWEAFGRKEVAQALATAYEEANLAVSLSDNCTPAERDLIAALRHRYPQTEPLDDMMGWVDDYADAMREVYSEHSEDSDIGSLFAEAMMNRTPWSLWNLESGEPADGADTDEAREVLESAMARIAHFGEPPHPGVLHMYIHLMEMSPSPELALRAADQLRGIAPHSGHLQHMATHIDVLCGDYLNVVNWNERAIQADRPYVEARGPFNFYTMYRAHNYHFKIYGAMFLGQFAPAIETARAMQGEIPEELLRMETPNMADWLEAFVPIDQHVMVRFGKWEEILEQDLPEDRELYCVTTATMRYARAIALATLGRTDEAVAEAAEFERAYDLVPDTRYQFNNPS
;
A
#
# COMPACT_ATOMS: atom_id res chain seq x y z
N MET A 1 -9.96 -24.69 -11.31
CA MET A 1 -10.93 -23.59 -11.20
C MET A 1 -10.39 -22.42 -12.02
N THR A 2 -11.22 -21.70 -12.77
CA THR A 2 -10.77 -20.47 -13.44
C THR A 2 -10.54 -19.41 -12.37
N TYR A 3 -9.35 -18.83 -12.37
CA TYR A 3 -9.01 -17.70 -11.52
C TYR A 3 -9.34 -16.44 -12.32
N ASP A 4 -10.13 -15.55 -11.74
CA ASP A 4 -10.77 -14.46 -12.49
C ASP A 4 -9.85 -13.23 -12.68
N PHE A 5 -8.62 -13.29 -12.16
CA PHE A 5 -7.67 -12.17 -12.20
C PHE A 5 -6.48 -12.47 -13.12
N ASP A 6 -6.18 -11.55 -14.03
CA ASP A 6 -4.99 -11.56 -14.86
C ASP A 6 -3.86 -10.84 -14.11
N LEU A 7 -2.89 -11.61 -13.64
CA LEU A 7 -1.71 -11.12 -12.91
C LEU A 7 -0.46 -11.11 -13.78
N GLY A 8 -0.59 -11.34 -15.09
CA GLY A 8 0.54 -11.50 -15.99
C GLY A 8 1.20 -12.88 -15.86
N THR A 9 2.47 -12.93 -16.23
CA THR A 9 3.21 -14.20 -16.44
C THR A 9 4.43 -14.36 -15.55
N TYR A 10 4.61 -13.50 -14.54
CA TYR A 10 5.70 -13.62 -13.59
C TYR A 10 5.59 -14.94 -12.82
N SER A 11 6.72 -15.61 -12.57
CA SER A 11 6.75 -16.89 -11.87
C SER A 11 8.07 -17.05 -11.11
N ARG A 12 7.97 -17.53 -9.87
CA ARG A 12 9.11 -17.98 -9.06
C ARG A 12 8.99 -19.48 -8.91
N THR A 13 9.89 -20.23 -9.53
CA THR A 13 9.90 -21.69 -9.37
C THR A 13 10.15 -22.06 -7.91
N ILE A 14 9.27 -22.89 -7.35
CA ILE A 14 9.38 -23.39 -5.98
C ILE A 14 9.48 -24.93 -5.96
N THR A 15 9.95 -25.47 -4.84
CA THR A 15 9.97 -26.90 -4.57
C THR A 15 8.55 -27.39 -4.35
N THR A 16 7.94 -27.91 -5.41
CA THR A 16 6.65 -28.60 -5.39
C THR A 16 6.60 -29.60 -6.55
N SER A 17 5.84 -30.68 -6.37
CA SER A 17 5.51 -31.61 -7.45
C SER A 17 4.18 -31.30 -8.15
N SER A 18 3.43 -30.32 -7.63
CA SER A 18 2.10 -29.95 -8.09
C SER A 18 2.15 -28.69 -8.96
N PRO A 19 1.89 -28.79 -10.29
CA PRO A 19 1.79 -27.61 -11.15
C PRO A 19 0.68 -26.64 -10.71
N GLU A 20 -0.36 -27.16 -10.06
CA GLU A 20 -1.43 -26.34 -9.48
C GLU A 20 -0.93 -25.54 -8.29
N ALA A 21 -0.12 -26.13 -7.40
CA ALA A 21 0.48 -25.41 -6.27
C ALA A 21 1.44 -24.32 -6.76
N GLN A 22 2.29 -24.61 -7.75
CA GLN A 22 3.16 -23.61 -8.38
C GLN A 22 2.36 -22.41 -8.92
N THR A 23 1.28 -22.68 -9.64
CA THR A 23 0.41 -21.62 -10.20
C THR A 23 -0.22 -20.76 -9.11
N TRP A 24 -0.69 -21.39 -8.02
CA TRP A 24 -1.27 -20.64 -6.89
C TRP A 24 -0.23 -19.86 -6.10
N PHE A 25 0.99 -20.39 -5.96
CA PHE A 25 2.10 -19.68 -5.33
C PHE A 25 2.48 -18.43 -6.12
N ASP A 26 2.63 -18.52 -7.44
CA ASP A 26 2.96 -17.38 -8.30
C ASP A 26 1.91 -16.26 -8.18
N ARG A 27 0.62 -16.62 -8.15
CA ARG A 27 -0.47 -15.66 -7.92
C ARG A 27 -0.37 -15.01 -6.54
N GLY A 28 -0.10 -15.80 -5.51
CA GLY A 28 0.09 -15.30 -4.15
C GLY A 28 1.24 -14.30 -4.09
N LEU A 29 2.37 -14.63 -4.71
CA LEU A 29 3.55 -13.76 -4.74
C LEU A 29 3.29 -12.44 -5.49
N ILE A 30 2.58 -12.47 -6.61
CA ILE A 30 2.24 -11.23 -7.34
C ILE A 30 1.26 -10.37 -6.54
N TRP A 31 0.30 -10.96 -5.82
CA TRP A 31 -0.58 -10.19 -4.93
C TRP A 31 0.13 -9.64 -3.71
N THR A 32 1.12 -10.37 -3.20
CA THR A 32 2.03 -9.87 -2.17
C THR A 32 2.78 -8.65 -2.69
N TYR A 33 3.40 -8.71 -3.88
CA TYR A 33 4.00 -7.52 -4.49
C TYR A 33 2.96 -6.43 -4.78
N GLY A 34 1.71 -6.79 -5.10
CA GLY A 34 0.63 -5.81 -5.26
C GLY A 34 0.02 -5.29 -3.96
N PHE A 35 0.58 -5.63 -2.80
CA PHE A 35 0.08 -5.31 -1.45
C PHE A 35 -1.39 -5.68 -1.20
N ASN A 36 -1.97 -6.60 -1.99
CA ASN A 36 -3.27 -7.22 -1.68
C ASN A 36 -3.06 -8.50 -0.85
N HIS A 37 -2.71 -8.28 0.40
CA HIS A 37 -2.29 -9.33 1.33
C HIS A 37 -3.39 -10.38 1.59
N ASP A 38 -4.66 -9.97 1.65
CA ASP A 38 -5.79 -10.90 1.85
C ASP A 38 -5.93 -11.88 0.68
N GLU A 39 -5.82 -11.40 -0.57
CA GLU A 39 -5.88 -12.26 -1.75
C GLU A 39 -4.58 -13.09 -1.91
N ALA A 40 -3.43 -12.55 -1.51
CA ALA A 40 -2.18 -13.30 -1.44
C ALA A 40 -2.32 -14.51 -0.50
N VAL A 41 -2.78 -14.30 0.74
CA VAL A 41 -3.06 -15.37 1.70
C VAL A 41 -4.08 -16.37 1.15
N HIS A 42 -5.13 -15.91 0.47
CA HIS A 42 -6.07 -16.81 -0.22
C HIS A 42 -5.35 -17.72 -1.22
N CYS A 43 -4.50 -17.15 -2.08
CA CYS A 43 -3.76 -17.90 -3.09
C CYS A 43 -2.78 -18.90 -2.48
N PHE A 44 -2.01 -18.50 -1.46
CA PHE A 44 -1.09 -19.41 -0.78
C PHE A 44 -1.83 -20.55 -0.06
N ARG A 45 -3.01 -20.29 0.52
CA ARG A 45 -3.86 -21.37 1.05
C ARG A 45 -4.37 -22.33 -0.02
N GLN A 46 -4.59 -21.87 -1.26
CA GLN A 46 -4.89 -22.78 -2.38
C GLN A 46 -3.65 -23.58 -2.80
N ALA A 47 -2.46 -22.98 -2.77
CA ALA A 47 -1.20 -23.69 -3.02
C ALA A 47 -1.00 -24.82 -2.00
N ALA A 48 -1.16 -24.54 -0.70
CA ALA A 48 -1.06 -25.53 0.37
C ALA A 48 -2.14 -26.64 0.28
N LYS A 49 -3.33 -26.33 -0.24
CA LYS A 49 -4.36 -27.36 -0.52
C LYS A 49 -3.98 -28.26 -1.69
N ALA A 50 -3.35 -27.69 -2.72
CA ALA A 50 -2.95 -28.41 -3.93
C ALA A 50 -1.68 -29.26 -3.72
N ASP A 51 -0.82 -28.87 -2.78
CA ASP A 51 0.34 -29.63 -2.32
C ASP A 51 0.56 -29.38 -0.81
N PRO A 52 0.06 -30.26 0.08
CA PRO A 52 0.20 -30.12 1.52
C PRO A 52 1.64 -30.18 2.04
N ASP A 53 2.58 -30.68 1.24
CA ASP A 53 4.01 -30.75 1.60
C ASP A 53 4.78 -29.52 1.05
N CYS A 54 4.10 -28.55 0.44
CA CYS A 54 4.71 -27.35 -0.13
C CYS A 54 5.07 -26.34 0.97
N ALA A 55 6.32 -26.38 1.44
CA ALA A 55 6.82 -25.45 2.46
C ALA A 55 6.65 -23.97 2.08
N MET A 56 6.87 -23.62 0.81
CA MET A 56 6.77 -22.23 0.34
C MET A 56 5.33 -21.69 0.34
N ALA A 57 4.32 -22.55 0.23
CA ALA A 57 2.93 -22.11 0.42
C ALA A 57 2.69 -21.62 1.84
N HIS A 58 3.17 -22.35 2.84
CA HIS A 58 3.08 -21.97 4.26
C HIS A 58 3.92 -20.73 4.58
N TRP A 59 5.13 -20.63 4.02
CA TRP A 59 5.94 -19.40 4.07
C TRP A 59 5.17 -18.19 3.52
N GLY A 60 4.50 -18.34 2.37
CA GLY A 60 3.74 -17.26 1.75
C GLY A 60 2.56 -16.78 2.60
N ILE A 61 1.85 -17.70 3.28
CA ILE A 61 0.77 -17.34 4.23
C ILE A 61 1.35 -16.52 5.38
N ALA A 62 2.43 -17.00 6.01
CA ALA A 62 3.07 -16.32 7.13
C ALA A 62 3.64 -14.95 6.73
N TYR A 63 4.24 -14.85 5.55
CA TYR A 63 4.79 -13.60 5.04
C TYR A 63 3.68 -12.56 4.81
N ALA A 64 2.61 -12.94 4.11
CA ALA A 64 1.58 -12.00 3.69
C ALA A 64 0.63 -11.53 4.82
N ILE A 65 0.49 -12.27 5.93
CA ILE A 65 -0.47 -11.89 6.98
C ILE A 65 0.06 -10.81 7.95
N GLY A 66 1.37 -10.56 7.95
CA GLY A 66 2.00 -9.62 8.88
C GLY A 66 2.07 -8.18 8.38
N PRO A 67 2.90 -7.34 9.04
CA PRO A 67 3.05 -5.94 8.68
C PRO A 67 3.72 -5.81 7.31
N ASN A 68 3.56 -4.65 6.67
CA ASN A 68 4.29 -4.27 5.45
C ASN A 68 4.56 -2.76 5.49
N TYR A 69 5.20 -2.23 4.44
CA TYR A 69 5.59 -0.83 4.35
C TYR A 69 4.45 0.16 4.62
N ASN A 70 3.22 -0.17 4.18
CA ASN A 70 2.05 0.70 4.32
C ASN A 70 1.22 0.41 5.58
N LYS A 71 1.43 -0.73 6.22
CA LYS A 71 0.72 -1.13 7.44
C LYS A 71 1.74 -1.75 8.41
N PRO A 72 2.49 -0.94 9.16
CA PRO A 72 3.38 -1.44 10.21
C PRO A 72 2.56 -1.91 11.42
N TRP A 73 3.20 -2.58 12.38
CA TRP A 73 2.50 -3.22 13.51
C TRP A 73 1.66 -2.25 14.35
N GLU A 74 2.11 -1.01 14.50
CA GLU A 74 1.44 0.07 15.22
C GLU A 74 0.07 0.41 14.59
N ALA A 75 -0.10 0.11 13.31
CA ALA A 75 -1.32 0.35 12.56
C ALA A 75 -2.36 -0.78 12.71
N PHE A 76 -2.01 -1.89 13.33
CA PHE A 76 -2.93 -3.01 13.58
C PHE A 76 -3.68 -2.82 14.91
N GLY A 77 -4.98 -3.09 14.91
CA GLY A 77 -5.72 -3.22 16.16
C GLY A 77 -5.22 -4.43 16.98
N ARG A 78 -5.31 -4.37 18.31
CA ARG A 78 -4.85 -5.45 19.21
C ARG A 78 -5.38 -6.84 18.85
N LYS A 79 -6.65 -6.92 18.41
CA LYS A 79 -7.27 -8.18 17.97
C LYS A 79 -6.66 -8.68 16.66
N GLU A 80 -6.37 -7.78 15.72
CA GLU A 80 -5.71 -8.12 14.45
C GLU A 80 -4.30 -8.63 14.71
N VAL A 81 -3.52 -7.96 15.57
CA VAL A 81 -2.18 -8.41 15.94
C VAL A 81 -2.20 -9.84 16.47
N ALA A 82 -3.07 -10.13 17.44
CA ALA A 82 -3.16 -11.47 18.02
C ALA A 82 -3.54 -12.55 16.97
N GLN A 83 -4.45 -12.23 16.04
CA GLN A 83 -4.85 -13.14 14.97
C GLN A 83 -3.74 -13.37 13.94
N ALA A 84 -3.06 -12.29 13.54
CA ALA A 84 -1.95 -12.31 12.61
C ALA A 84 -0.79 -13.11 13.18
N LEU A 85 -0.37 -12.85 14.43
CA LEU A 85 0.73 -13.57 15.08
C LEU A 85 0.44 -15.06 15.27
N ALA A 86 -0.78 -15.42 15.70
CA ALA A 86 -1.14 -16.82 15.87
C ALA A 86 -1.00 -17.59 14.55
N THR A 87 -1.54 -17.03 13.46
CA THR A 87 -1.48 -17.65 12.14
C THR A 87 -0.05 -17.66 11.59
N ALA A 88 0.65 -16.53 11.64
CA ALA A 88 1.99 -16.39 11.08
C ALA A 88 3.00 -17.30 11.77
N TYR A 89 2.93 -17.42 13.11
CA TYR A 89 3.77 -18.31 13.88
C TYR A 89 3.53 -19.79 13.53
N GLU A 90 2.26 -20.20 13.42
CA GLU A 90 1.90 -21.58 13.04
C GLU A 90 2.41 -21.92 11.64
N GLU A 91 2.12 -21.07 10.67
CA GLU A 91 2.46 -21.27 9.26
C GLU A 91 3.98 -21.20 9.03
N ALA A 92 4.70 -20.31 9.73
CA ALA A 92 6.17 -20.26 9.67
C ALA A 92 6.80 -21.56 10.22
N ASN A 93 6.30 -22.10 11.33
CA ASN A 93 6.82 -23.37 11.88
C ASN A 93 6.46 -24.57 11.00
N LEU A 94 5.27 -24.56 10.37
CA LEU A 94 4.89 -25.59 9.41
C LEU A 94 5.80 -25.56 8.18
N ALA A 95 6.10 -24.38 7.63
CA ALA A 95 7.05 -24.22 6.54
C ALA A 95 8.42 -24.80 6.88
N VAL A 96 8.94 -24.54 8.09
CA VAL A 96 10.21 -25.12 8.58
C VAL A 96 10.15 -26.65 8.60
N SER A 97 9.06 -27.23 9.13
CA SER A 97 8.91 -28.68 9.25
C SER A 97 8.83 -29.41 7.89
N LEU A 98 8.48 -28.70 6.83
CA LEU A 98 8.37 -29.21 5.46
C LEU A 98 9.59 -28.86 4.59
N SER A 99 10.57 -28.13 5.12
CA SER A 99 11.65 -27.52 4.35
C SER A 99 12.83 -28.45 3.99
N ASP A 100 12.83 -29.70 4.47
CA ASP A 100 13.95 -30.65 4.30
C ASP A 100 14.37 -30.85 2.83
N ASN A 101 13.40 -30.84 1.91
CA ASN A 101 13.64 -31.05 0.47
C ASN A 101 13.70 -29.75 -0.33
N CYS A 102 13.50 -28.59 0.30
CA CYS A 102 13.54 -27.30 -0.38
C CYS A 102 14.95 -26.97 -0.87
N THR A 103 15.04 -26.06 -1.84
CA THR A 103 16.31 -25.49 -2.28
C THR A 103 16.99 -24.70 -1.16
N PRO A 104 18.32 -24.45 -1.23
CA PRO A 104 18.99 -23.59 -0.25
C PRO A 104 18.31 -22.23 -0.06
N ALA A 105 18.02 -21.52 -1.16
CA ALA A 105 17.36 -20.22 -1.14
C ALA A 105 16.00 -20.25 -0.40
N GLU A 106 15.16 -21.27 -0.66
CA GLU A 106 13.88 -21.44 0.02
C GLU A 106 14.05 -21.74 1.52
N ARG A 107 14.99 -22.61 1.90
CA ARG A 107 15.24 -22.92 3.31
C ARG A 107 15.70 -21.68 4.08
N ASP A 108 16.53 -20.86 3.46
CA ASP A 108 17.06 -19.64 4.07
C ASP A 108 15.96 -18.58 4.22
N LEU A 109 15.09 -18.41 3.22
CA LEU A 109 13.88 -17.57 3.32
C LEU A 109 12.91 -18.05 4.43
N ILE A 110 12.69 -19.36 4.53
CA ILE A 110 11.85 -19.98 5.57
C ILE A 110 12.45 -19.75 6.95
N ALA A 111 13.77 -19.92 7.09
CA ALA A 111 14.46 -19.71 8.36
C ALA A 111 14.39 -18.24 8.80
N ALA A 112 14.65 -17.30 7.89
CA ALA A 112 14.60 -15.85 8.17
C ALA A 112 13.22 -15.42 8.67
N LEU A 113 12.13 -15.95 8.09
CA LEU A 113 10.77 -15.54 8.47
C LEU A 113 10.41 -15.81 9.93
N ARG A 114 11.09 -16.75 10.60
CA ARG A 114 10.90 -17.01 12.03
C ARG A 114 11.32 -15.84 12.93
N HIS A 115 12.22 -14.97 12.44
CA HIS A 115 12.61 -13.76 13.14
C HIS A 115 11.52 -12.69 13.13
N ARG A 116 10.69 -12.68 12.07
CA ARG A 116 9.52 -11.79 11.95
C ARG A 116 8.40 -12.19 12.92
N TYR A 117 8.31 -13.48 13.26
CA TYR A 117 7.29 -14.04 14.16
C TYR A 117 7.90 -15.04 15.16
N PRO A 118 8.63 -14.59 16.20
CA PRO A 118 9.32 -15.47 17.13
C PRO A 118 8.38 -16.11 18.16
N GLN A 119 7.18 -15.58 18.35
CA GLN A 119 6.16 -16.06 19.29
C GLN A 119 4.75 -15.63 18.88
N THR A 120 3.74 -16.27 19.49
CA THR A 120 2.32 -15.98 19.25
C THR A 120 1.79 -14.81 20.07
N GLU A 121 2.41 -14.53 21.22
CA GLU A 121 1.97 -13.45 22.12
C GLU A 121 2.59 -12.13 21.69
N PRO A 122 1.81 -11.06 21.51
CA PRO A 122 2.34 -9.75 21.14
C PRO A 122 3.19 -9.17 22.27
N LEU A 123 4.20 -8.39 21.87
CA LEU A 123 4.91 -7.48 22.77
C LEU A 123 4.29 -6.08 22.70
N ASP A 124 4.58 -5.24 23.70
CA ASP A 124 4.19 -3.83 23.66
C ASP A 124 4.88 -3.08 22.50
N ASP A 125 6.10 -3.51 22.15
CA ASP A 125 6.90 -3.03 21.03
C ASP A 125 7.49 -4.24 20.28
N MET A 126 7.20 -4.34 18.98
CA MET A 126 7.65 -5.42 18.10
C MET A 126 8.68 -4.95 17.07
N MET A 127 9.19 -3.72 17.15
CA MET A 127 10.19 -3.20 16.22
C MET A 127 11.48 -4.02 16.23
N GLY A 128 11.86 -4.59 17.38
CA GLY A 128 12.98 -5.53 17.45
C GLY A 128 12.81 -6.75 16.52
N TRP A 129 11.59 -7.23 16.28
CA TRP A 129 11.34 -8.34 15.34
C TRP A 129 11.46 -7.91 13.88
N VAL A 130 11.19 -6.63 13.60
CA VAL A 130 11.38 -6.04 12.28
C VAL A 130 12.88 -5.92 11.98
N ASP A 131 13.67 -5.43 12.94
CA ASP A 131 15.13 -5.39 12.86
C ASP A 131 15.73 -6.80 12.70
N ASP A 132 15.33 -7.75 13.55
CA ASP A 132 15.82 -9.13 13.50
C ASP A 132 15.51 -9.81 12.15
N TYR A 133 14.35 -9.53 11.56
CA TYR A 133 13.98 -10.04 10.23
C TYR A 133 14.80 -9.40 9.11
N ALA A 134 15.02 -8.08 9.15
CA ALA A 134 15.86 -7.39 8.18
C ALA A 134 17.32 -7.89 8.23
N ASP A 135 17.87 -8.08 9.44
CA ASP A 135 19.20 -8.65 9.64
C ASP A 135 19.30 -10.08 9.11
N ALA A 136 18.31 -10.94 9.38
CA ALA A 136 18.25 -12.28 8.83
C ALA A 136 18.18 -12.26 7.29
N MET A 137 17.36 -11.39 6.70
CA MET A 137 17.26 -11.24 5.25
C MET A 137 18.55 -10.69 4.62
N ARG A 138 19.34 -9.90 5.35
CA ARG A 138 20.67 -9.45 4.91
C ARG A 138 21.63 -10.63 4.74
N GLU A 139 21.60 -11.60 5.66
CA GLU A 139 22.36 -12.85 5.52
C GLU A 139 21.86 -13.67 4.31
N VAL A 140 20.54 -13.82 4.14
CA VAL A 140 19.97 -14.53 2.99
C VAL A 140 20.40 -13.87 1.67
N TYR A 141 20.32 -12.55 1.56
CA TYR A 141 20.76 -11.84 0.36
C TYR A 141 22.26 -11.98 0.11
N SER A 142 23.09 -12.01 1.16
CA SER A 142 24.54 -12.18 0.99
C SER A 142 24.92 -13.52 0.34
N GLU A 143 24.15 -14.58 0.61
CA GLU A 143 24.35 -15.93 0.04
C GLU A 143 23.66 -16.11 -1.33
N HIS A 144 22.59 -15.35 -1.61
CA HIS A 144 21.74 -15.51 -2.80
C HIS A 144 21.54 -14.20 -3.57
N SER A 145 22.55 -13.33 -3.64
CA SER A 145 22.43 -11.96 -4.19
C SER A 145 22.03 -11.89 -5.67
N GLU A 146 22.16 -13.01 -6.39
CA GLU A 146 21.74 -13.17 -7.79
C GLU A 146 20.23 -13.47 -7.95
N ASP A 147 19.51 -13.75 -6.87
CA ASP A 147 18.05 -13.98 -6.86
C ASP A 147 17.29 -12.65 -6.70
N SER A 148 16.56 -12.25 -7.73
CA SER A 148 15.82 -10.98 -7.76
C SER A 148 14.63 -10.94 -6.80
N ASP A 149 13.98 -12.07 -6.51
CA ASP A 149 12.91 -12.08 -5.49
C ASP A 149 13.52 -11.88 -4.11
N ILE A 150 14.66 -12.51 -3.82
CA ILE A 150 15.37 -12.32 -2.54
C ILE A 150 15.82 -10.86 -2.39
N GLY A 151 16.37 -10.25 -3.45
CA GLY A 151 16.71 -8.83 -3.45
C GLY A 151 15.48 -7.94 -3.18
N SER A 152 14.33 -8.25 -3.78
CA SER A 152 13.09 -7.52 -3.53
C SER A 152 12.59 -7.68 -2.09
N LEU A 153 12.59 -8.92 -1.57
CA LEU A 153 12.12 -9.22 -0.21
C LEU A 153 13.05 -8.60 0.85
N PHE A 154 14.36 -8.59 0.59
CA PHE A 154 15.32 -7.96 1.48
C PHE A 154 15.18 -6.43 1.48
N ALA A 155 14.99 -5.80 0.31
CA ALA A 155 14.71 -4.38 0.24
C ALA A 155 13.43 -4.01 1.01
N GLU A 156 12.36 -4.80 0.87
CA GLU A 156 11.12 -4.60 1.64
C GLU A 156 11.36 -4.74 3.15
N ALA A 157 12.14 -5.74 3.58
CA ALA A 157 12.49 -5.93 4.99
C ALA A 157 13.24 -4.71 5.58
N MET A 158 14.20 -4.16 4.83
CA MET A 158 14.92 -2.94 5.20
C MET A 158 14.00 -1.71 5.27
N MET A 159 13.13 -1.54 4.27
CA MET A 159 12.20 -0.42 4.21
C MET A 159 11.17 -0.45 5.35
N ASN A 160 10.78 -1.64 5.82
CA ASN A 160 9.84 -1.80 6.93
C ASN A 160 10.42 -1.38 8.30
N ARG A 161 11.75 -1.17 8.41
CA ARG A 161 12.38 -0.64 9.64
C ARG A 161 12.05 0.83 9.88
N THR A 162 11.86 1.59 8.80
CA THR A 162 11.53 3.02 8.83
C THR A 162 10.42 3.35 7.82
N PRO A 163 9.21 2.76 7.97
CA PRO A 163 8.12 2.93 7.02
C PRO A 163 7.79 4.41 6.87
N TRP A 164 7.61 4.87 5.64
CA TRP A 164 7.40 6.29 5.28
C TRP A 164 8.51 7.27 5.67
N SER A 165 9.64 6.79 6.20
CA SER A 165 10.78 7.60 6.64
C SER A 165 12.08 7.04 6.07
N LEU A 166 12.12 6.85 4.74
CA LEU A 166 13.32 6.38 4.03
C LEU A 166 14.29 7.54 3.72
N TRP A 167 13.75 8.74 3.49
CA TRP A 167 14.52 9.95 3.19
C TRP A 167 14.14 11.06 4.16
N ASN A 168 15.12 11.88 4.53
CA ASN A 168 14.88 13.13 5.22
C ASN A 168 14.49 14.20 4.18
N LEU A 169 13.26 14.70 4.25
CA LEU A 169 12.73 15.66 3.26
C LEU A 169 13.41 17.04 3.30
N GLU A 170 14.04 17.42 4.41
CA GLU A 170 14.75 18.71 4.53
C GLU A 170 16.18 18.63 3.99
N SER A 171 16.92 17.58 4.36
CA SER A 171 18.32 17.43 3.92
C SER A 171 18.46 16.73 2.57
N GLY A 172 17.50 15.89 2.18
CA GLY A 172 17.60 15.00 1.02
C GLY A 172 18.50 13.79 1.24
N GLU A 173 19.04 13.59 2.44
CA GLU A 173 19.85 12.41 2.80
C GLU A 173 18.95 11.26 3.27
N PRO A 174 19.44 10.00 3.29
CA PRO A 174 18.78 8.92 4.01
C PRO A 174 18.38 9.33 5.42
N ALA A 175 17.17 8.93 5.84
CA ALA A 175 16.71 9.23 7.19
C ALA A 175 17.52 8.46 8.25
N ASP A 176 17.59 9.00 9.46
CA ASP A 176 18.29 8.36 10.57
C ASP A 176 17.70 6.95 10.85
N GLY A 177 18.56 5.93 10.83
CA GLY A 177 18.17 4.54 11.07
C GLY A 177 17.63 3.79 9.84
N ALA A 178 17.47 4.46 8.70
CA ALA A 178 17.02 3.83 7.45
C ALA A 178 18.21 3.20 6.70
N ASP A 179 18.00 2.00 6.14
CA ASP A 179 18.98 1.34 5.26
C ASP A 179 18.84 1.77 3.78
N THR A 180 18.46 3.02 3.53
CA THR A 180 18.03 3.52 2.21
C THR A 180 19.09 3.34 1.13
N ASP A 181 20.36 3.61 1.42
CA ASP A 181 21.45 3.42 0.46
C ASP A 181 21.69 1.94 0.13
N GLU A 182 21.61 1.06 1.13
CA GLU A 182 21.77 -0.39 0.95
C GLU A 182 20.59 -0.95 0.13
N ALA A 183 19.35 -0.57 0.48
CA ALA A 183 18.16 -0.95 -0.27
C ALA A 183 18.23 -0.47 -1.73
N ARG A 184 18.75 0.73 -1.95
CA ARG A 184 18.95 1.28 -3.29
C ARG A 184 19.97 0.46 -4.09
N GLU A 185 21.11 0.13 -3.50
CA GLU A 185 22.15 -0.67 -4.15
C GLU A 185 21.64 -2.06 -4.52
N VAL A 186 20.90 -2.73 -3.63
CA VAL A 186 20.29 -4.04 -3.88
C VAL A 186 19.35 -3.99 -5.08
N LEU A 187 18.44 -3.01 -5.11
CA LEU A 187 17.42 -2.88 -6.15
C LEU A 187 18.03 -2.46 -7.50
N GLU A 188 18.96 -1.52 -7.51
CA GLU A 188 19.66 -1.09 -8.73
C GLU A 188 20.52 -2.22 -9.31
N SER A 189 21.17 -3.02 -8.45
CA SER A 189 21.94 -4.19 -8.87
C SER A 189 21.04 -5.26 -9.50
N ALA A 190 19.89 -5.55 -8.88
CA ALA A 190 18.90 -6.48 -9.44
C ALA A 190 18.37 -6.01 -10.80
N MET A 191 18.00 -4.73 -10.94
CA MET A 191 17.57 -4.16 -12.22
C MET A 191 18.67 -4.20 -13.29
N ALA A 192 19.92 -3.89 -12.91
CA ALA A 192 21.05 -3.95 -13.83
C ALA A 192 21.30 -5.38 -14.33
N ARG A 193 21.18 -6.38 -13.45
CA ARG A 193 21.29 -7.80 -13.81
C ARG A 193 20.17 -8.24 -14.76
N ILE A 194 18.92 -7.93 -14.44
CA ILE A 194 17.76 -8.22 -15.29
C ILE A 194 17.97 -7.63 -16.69
N ALA A 195 18.41 -6.37 -16.77
CA ALA A 195 18.72 -5.71 -18.03
C ALA A 195 19.90 -6.36 -18.78
N HIS A 196 20.94 -6.77 -18.07
CA HIS A 196 22.12 -7.42 -18.65
C HIS A 196 21.78 -8.76 -19.31
N PHE A 197 20.98 -9.59 -18.64
CA PHE A 197 20.56 -10.90 -19.15
C PHE A 197 19.33 -10.87 -20.04
N GLY A 198 18.66 -9.71 -20.16
CA GLY A 198 17.45 -9.56 -20.97
C GLY A 198 16.25 -10.31 -20.38
N GLU A 199 16.21 -10.41 -19.06
CA GLU A 199 15.11 -11.05 -18.33
C GLU A 199 13.85 -10.17 -18.34
N PRO A 200 12.65 -10.76 -18.18
CA PRO A 200 11.43 -9.98 -17.98
C PRO A 200 11.56 -9.05 -16.77
N PRO A 201 10.95 -7.85 -16.81
CA PRO A 201 10.96 -6.95 -15.66
C PRO A 201 10.31 -7.61 -14.43
N HIS A 202 10.91 -7.41 -13.25
CA HIS A 202 10.50 -8.06 -12.02
C HIS A 202 9.57 -7.16 -11.19
N PRO A 203 8.32 -7.56 -10.92
CA PRO A 203 7.32 -6.71 -10.26
C PRO A 203 7.76 -6.23 -8.87
N GLY A 204 8.26 -7.12 -8.01
CA GLY A 204 8.73 -6.77 -6.67
C GLY A 204 9.87 -5.74 -6.66
N VAL A 205 10.98 -6.02 -7.37
CA VAL A 205 12.12 -5.08 -7.49
C VAL A 205 11.68 -3.69 -7.97
N LEU A 206 10.86 -3.62 -9.01
CA LEU A 206 10.38 -2.36 -9.56
C LEU A 206 9.49 -1.60 -8.58
N HIS A 207 8.57 -2.32 -7.92
CA HIS A 207 7.67 -1.75 -6.93
C HIS A 207 8.42 -1.18 -5.72
N MET A 208 9.34 -1.95 -5.14
CA MET A 208 10.15 -1.50 -4.01
C MET A 208 11.03 -0.31 -4.40
N TYR A 209 11.60 -0.29 -5.61
CA TYR A 209 12.41 0.85 -6.06
C TYR A 209 11.59 2.12 -6.22
N ILE A 210 10.34 2.02 -6.68
CA ILE A 210 9.44 3.19 -6.77
C ILE A 210 9.15 3.74 -5.37
N HIS A 211 8.76 2.89 -4.40
CA HIS A 211 8.55 3.32 -3.02
C HIS A 211 9.82 3.88 -2.36
N LEU A 212 10.98 3.30 -2.67
CA LEU A 212 12.24 3.83 -2.17
C LEU A 212 12.51 5.23 -2.72
N MET A 213 12.20 5.49 -3.99
CA MET A 213 12.60 6.72 -4.67
C MET A 213 11.56 7.85 -4.59
N GLU A 214 10.29 7.58 -4.25
CA GLU A 214 9.22 8.58 -4.25
C GLU A 214 9.42 9.73 -3.24
N MET A 215 10.16 9.51 -2.15
CA MET A 215 10.50 10.60 -1.21
C MET A 215 11.96 11.06 -1.35
N SER A 216 12.69 10.54 -2.33
CA SER A 216 14.09 10.89 -2.55
C SER A 216 14.25 12.32 -3.10
N PRO A 217 15.45 12.93 -3.01
CA PRO A 217 15.74 14.19 -3.68
C PRO A 217 15.86 14.06 -5.22
N SER A 218 15.77 12.84 -5.76
CA SER A 218 15.97 12.52 -7.18
C SER A 218 14.99 11.45 -7.67
N PRO A 219 13.66 11.66 -7.56
CA PRO A 219 12.65 10.68 -7.95
C PRO A 219 12.73 10.33 -9.45
N GLU A 220 13.26 11.22 -10.29
CA GLU A 220 13.38 11.02 -11.73
C GLU A 220 14.25 9.82 -12.13
N LEU A 221 15.13 9.34 -11.23
CA LEU A 221 15.92 8.13 -11.45
C LEU A 221 15.03 6.88 -11.58
N ALA A 222 13.85 6.88 -10.97
CA ALA A 222 12.89 5.79 -11.02
C ALA A 222 11.94 5.82 -12.23
N LEU A 223 12.02 6.83 -13.11
CA LEU A 223 11.12 6.92 -14.29
C LEU A 223 11.17 5.68 -15.18
N ARG A 224 12.36 5.10 -15.40
CA ARG A 224 12.48 3.87 -16.20
C ARG A 224 11.87 2.66 -15.52
N ALA A 225 12.03 2.55 -14.20
CA ALA A 225 11.43 1.48 -13.42
C ALA A 225 9.90 1.60 -13.41
N ALA A 226 9.39 2.83 -13.25
CA ALA A 226 7.96 3.16 -13.36
C ALA A 226 7.39 2.80 -14.74
N ASP A 227 8.10 3.11 -15.83
CA ASP A 227 7.72 2.71 -17.18
C ASP A 227 7.64 1.18 -17.34
N GLN A 228 8.59 0.45 -16.76
CA GLN A 228 8.66 -1.01 -16.84
C GLN A 228 7.59 -1.73 -16.02
N LEU A 229 7.18 -1.16 -14.87
CA LEU A 229 6.20 -1.80 -13.98
C LEU A 229 4.79 -1.83 -14.58
N ARG A 230 4.46 -0.82 -15.39
CA ARG A 230 3.14 -0.66 -16.01
C ARG A 230 2.74 -1.89 -16.82
N GLY A 231 1.55 -2.41 -16.55
CA GLY A 231 0.98 -3.54 -17.31
C GLY A 231 1.54 -4.92 -16.95
N ILE A 232 2.51 -5.07 -16.03
CA ILE A 232 3.03 -6.39 -15.64
C ILE A 232 1.94 -7.27 -15.03
N ALA A 233 1.10 -6.70 -14.16
CA ALA A 233 -0.03 -7.39 -13.50
C ALA A 233 -1.34 -6.63 -13.79
N PRO A 234 -2.05 -6.96 -14.89
CA PRO A 234 -3.19 -6.17 -15.38
C PRO A 234 -4.32 -5.95 -14.39
N HIS A 235 -4.64 -6.93 -13.53
CA HIS A 235 -5.69 -6.84 -12.52
C HIS A 235 -5.16 -6.55 -11.10
N SER A 236 -3.91 -6.10 -10.95
CA SER A 236 -3.41 -5.53 -9.69
C SER A 236 -3.47 -4.01 -9.78
N GLY A 237 -4.55 -3.40 -9.28
CA GLY A 237 -4.74 -1.94 -9.36
C GLY A 237 -3.59 -1.18 -8.70
N HIS A 238 -3.10 -1.67 -7.55
CA HIS A 238 -1.95 -1.08 -6.88
C HIS A 238 -0.69 -1.06 -7.77
N LEU A 239 -0.32 -2.16 -8.43
CA LEU A 239 0.86 -2.17 -9.32
C LEU A 239 0.68 -1.27 -10.56
N GLN A 240 -0.55 -1.11 -11.06
CA GLN A 240 -0.84 -0.14 -12.13
C GLN A 240 -0.70 1.31 -11.65
N HIS A 241 -1.02 1.55 -10.38
CA HIS A 241 -0.95 2.86 -9.73
C HIS A 241 0.48 3.27 -9.40
N MET A 242 1.34 2.35 -8.98
CA MET A 242 2.65 2.65 -8.39
C MET A 242 3.51 3.63 -9.20
N ALA A 243 3.57 3.47 -10.52
CA ALA A 243 4.34 4.36 -11.40
C ALA A 243 3.96 5.85 -11.21
N THR A 244 2.72 6.14 -10.81
CA THR A 244 2.21 7.50 -10.67
C THR A 244 2.75 8.25 -9.47
N HIS A 245 3.34 7.56 -8.48
CA HIS A 245 4.11 8.18 -7.40
C HIS A 245 5.34 8.93 -7.94
N ILE A 246 6.00 8.40 -8.97
CA ILE A 246 7.10 9.11 -9.63
C ILE A 246 6.57 10.17 -10.60
N ASP A 247 5.52 9.84 -11.37
CA ASP A 247 4.95 10.77 -12.35
C ASP A 247 4.50 12.10 -11.70
N VAL A 248 3.84 12.04 -10.54
CA VAL A 248 3.34 13.24 -9.86
C VAL A 248 4.48 14.16 -9.39
N LEU A 249 5.59 13.58 -8.92
CA LEU A 249 6.76 14.33 -8.45
C LEU A 249 7.55 14.93 -9.60
N CYS A 250 7.61 14.24 -10.74
CA CYS A 250 8.25 14.72 -11.95
C CYS A 250 7.35 15.62 -12.81
N GLY A 251 6.11 15.90 -12.38
CA GLY A 251 5.19 16.82 -13.04
C GLY A 251 4.44 16.24 -14.24
N ASP A 252 4.44 14.91 -14.43
CA ASP A 252 3.68 14.23 -15.48
C ASP A 252 2.24 13.91 -15.01
N TYR A 253 1.48 14.98 -14.74
CA TYR A 253 0.13 14.86 -14.22
C TYR A 253 -0.86 14.18 -15.18
N LEU A 254 -0.55 14.16 -16.49
CA LEU A 254 -1.36 13.44 -17.48
C LEU A 254 -1.22 11.93 -17.29
N ASN A 255 0.01 11.43 -17.08
CA ASN A 255 0.22 10.03 -16.73
C ASN A 255 -0.40 9.67 -15.37
N VAL A 256 -0.34 10.58 -14.39
CA VAL A 256 -1.06 10.40 -13.11
C VAL A 256 -2.54 10.12 -13.35
N VAL A 257 -3.25 10.96 -14.12
CA VAL A 257 -4.68 10.74 -14.41
C VAL A 257 -4.91 9.44 -15.18
N ASN A 258 -4.12 9.18 -16.22
CA ASN A 258 -4.33 8.07 -17.14
C ASN A 258 -4.06 6.70 -16.53
N TRP A 259 -3.02 6.57 -15.70
CA TRP A 259 -2.66 5.30 -15.08
C TRP A 259 -3.50 5.01 -13.84
N ASN A 260 -3.94 6.04 -13.12
CA ASN A 260 -4.91 5.86 -12.06
C ASN A 260 -6.30 5.48 -12.57
N GLU A 261 -6.73 6.01 -13.71
CA GLU A 261 -7.95 5.52 -14.38
C GLU A 261 -7.85 4.02 -14.70
N ARG A 262 -6.69 3.55 -15.17
CA ARG A 262 -6.44 2.13 -15.43
C ARG A 262 -6.41 1.30 -14.14
N ALA A 263 -5.80 1.82 -13.08
CA ALA A 263 -5.78 1.17 -11.77
C ALA A 263 -7.20 0.98 -11.21
N ILE A 264 -8.03 2.03 -11.27
CA ILE A 264 -9.45 1.97 -10.88
C ILE A 264 -10.20 0.89 -11.67
N GLN A 265 -9.95 0.79 -12.98
CA GLN A 265 -10.58 -0.23 -13.83
C GLN A 265 -10.06 -1.65 -13.53
N ALA A 266 -8.75 -1.78 -13.24
CA ALA A 266 -8.10 -3.04 -12.89
C ALA A 266 -8.64 -3.67 -11.61
N ASP A 267 -9.11 -2.85 -10.65
CA ASP A 267 -9.68 -3.34 -9.40
C ASP A 267 -11.14 -3.81 -9.52
N ARG A 268 -11.85 -3.49 -10.60
CA ARG A 268 -13.28 -3.84 -10.75
C ARG A 268 -13.54 -5.35 -10.67
N PRO A 269 -12.80 -6.23 -11.37
CA PRO A 269 -12.98 -7.67 -11.23
C PRO A 269 -12.78 -8.17 -9.80
N TYR A 270 -11.80 -7.60 -9.08
CA TYR A 270 -11.55 -7.96 -7.68
C TYR A 270 -12.75 -7.62 -6.79
N VAL A 271 -13.29 -6.41 -6.93
CA VAL A 271 -14.45 -5.95 -6.14
C VAL A 271 -15.70 -6.77 -6.48
N GLU A 272 -15.91 -7.10 -7.75
CA GLU A 272 -17.02 -7.96 -8.18
C GLU A 272 -16.93 -9.36 -7.56
N ALA A 273 -15.72 -9.90 -7.40
CA ALA A 273 -15.47 -11.26 -6.89
C ALA A 273 -15.31 -11.37 -5.36
N ARG A 274 -14.82 -10.31 -4.69
CA ARG A 274 -14.48 -10.31 -3.25
C ARG A 274 -15.29 -9.32 -2.42
N GLY A 275 -16.01 -8.41 -3.06
CA GLY A 275 -16.72 -7.32 -2.43
C GLY A 275 -15.80 -6.16 -2.01
N PRO A 276 -16.40 -5.03 -1.58
CA PRO A 276 -15.67 -3.82 -1.20
C PRO A 276 -15.31 -3.75 0.30
N PHE A 277 -15.81 -4.66 1.14
CA PHE A 277 -15.62 -4.61 2.60
C PHE A 277 -14.37 -5.35 3.06
N ASN A 278 -13.20 -4.83 2.67
CA ASN A 278 -11.88 -5.34 3.04
C ASN A 278 -10.87 -4.19 3.11
N PHE A 279 -9.70 -4.48 3.70
CA PHE A 279 -8.64 -3.50 3.86
C PHE A 279 -8.11 -2.97 2.52
N TYR A 280 -8.14 -3.80 1.46
CA TYR A 280 -7.68 -3.41 0.13
C TYR A 280 -8.44 -2.20 -0.45
N THR A 281 -9.63 -1.88 0.04
CA THR A 281 -10.35 -0.66 -0.32
C THR A 281 -9.56 0.62 -0.04
N MET A 282 -8.67 0.63 0.94
CA MET A 282 -7.76 1.77 1.16
C MET A 282 -6.85 2.01 -0.06
N TYR A 283 -6.26 0.94 -0.61
CA TYR A 283 -5.45 1.03 -1.83
C TYR A 283 -6.30 1.44 -3.05
N ARG A 284 -7.52 0.92 -3.15
CA ARG A 284 -8.45 1.33 -4.22
C ARG A 284 -8.76 2.82 -4.13
N ALA A 285 -9.07 3.34 -2.93
CA ALA A 285 -9.33 4.76 -2.70
C ALA A 285 -8.10 5.63 -3.05
N HIS A 286 -6.90 5.13 -2.81
CA HIS A 286 -5.65 5.80 -3.19
C HIS A 286 -5.53 6.03 -4.71
N ASN A 287 -5.97 5.06 -5.52
CA ASN A 287 -6.01 5.21 -6.99
C ASN A 287 -6.91 6.40 -7.40
N TYR A 288 -8.09 6.52 -6.79
CA TYR A 288 -8.95 7.68 -7.03
C TYR A 288 -8.30 8.97 -6.55
N HIS A 289 -7.70 8.98 -5.36
CA HIS A 289 -7.08 10.15 -4.78
C HIS A 289 -5.99 10.75 -5.69
N PHE A 290 -5.11 9.91 -6.23
CA PHE A 290 -4.08 10.36 -7.18
C PHE A 290 -4.67 10.90 -8.48
N LYS A 291 -5.71 10.27 -9.03
CA LYS A 291 -6.39 10.79 -10.22
C LYS A 291 -7.01 12.17 -9.94
N ILE A 292 -7.62 12.38 -8.77
CA ILE A 292 -8.17 13.70 -8.38
C ILE A 292 -7.04 14.72 -8.33
N TYR A 293 -5.93 14.39 -7.66
CA TYR A 293 -4.77 15.26 -7.54
C TYR A 293 -4.18 15.64 -8.91
N GLY A 294 -3.90 14.65 -9.76
CA GLY A 294 -3.42 14.88 -11.12
C GLY A 294 -4.37 15.77 -11.95
N ALA A 295 -5.68 15.53 -11.86
CA ALA A 295 -6.68 16.35 -12.55
C ALA A 295 -6.70 17.81 -12.04
N MET A 296 -6.52 18.04 -10.73
CA MET A 296 -6.40 19.40 -10.18
C MET A 296 -5.16 20.13 -10.70
N PHE A 297 -4.01 19.45 -10.83
CA PHE A 297 -2.79 20.05 -11.39
C PHE A 297 -2.89 20.35 -12.89
N LEU A 298 -3.67 19.56 -13.62
CA LEU A 298 -4.00 19.83 -15.03
C LEU A 298 -5.07 20.93 -15.22
N GLY A 299 -5.62 21.47 -14.13
CA GLY A 299 -6.71 22.46 -14.21
C GLY A 299 -8.03 21.87 -14.71
N GLN A 300 -8.25 20.57 -14.52
CA GLN A 300 -9.42 19.84 -15.00
C GLN A 300 -10.48 19.64 -13.90
N PHE A 301 -11.40 20.59 -13.76
CA PHE A 301 -12.46 20.53 -12.74
C PHE A 301 -13.33 19.28 -12.86
N ALA A 302 -13.91 19.02 -14.05
CA ALA A 302 -14.86 17.93 -14.23
C ALA A 302 -14.25 16.55 -13.91
N PRO A 303 -13.09 16.15 -14.47
CA PRO A 303 -12.42 14.92 -14.07
C PRO A 303 -12.11 14.82 -12.56
N ALA A 304 -11.70 15.93 -11.93
CA ALA A 304 -11.40 15.94 -10.49
C ALA A 304 -12.66 15.70 -9.65
N ILE A 305 -13.74 16.47 -9.88
CA ILE A 305 -14.95 16.38 -9.04
C ILE A 305 -15.74 15.09 -9.28
N GLU A 306 -15.78 14.60 -10.52
CA GLU A 306 -16.42 13.31 -10.86
C GLU A 306 -15.69 12.15 -10.18
N THR A 307 -14.36 12.17 -10.19
CA THR A 307 -13.54 11.14 -9.53
C THR A 307 -13.68 11.21 -8.01
N ALA A 308 -13.72 12.40 -7.41
CA ALA A 308 -13.94 12.56 -5.97
C ALA A 308 -15.30 12.00 -5.52
N ARG A 309 -16.36 12.28 -6.27
CA ARG A 309 -17.70 11.73 -5.99
C ARG A 309 -17.77 10.22 -6.22
N ALA A 310 -17.06 9.70 -7.22
CA ALA A 310 -16.95 8.26 -7.43
C ALA A 310 -16.24 7.57 -6.25
N MET A 311 -15.15 8.17 -5.75
CA MET A 311 -14.42 7.67 -4.58
C MET A 311 -15.30 7.65 -3.32
N GLN A 312 -16.08 8.70 -3.07
CA GLN A 312 -17.07 8.72 -1.98
C GLN A 312 -18.05 7.54 -2.08
N GLY A 313 -18.50 7.19 -3.29
CA GLY A 313 -19.38 6.05 -3.53
C GLY A 313 -18.74 4.68 -3.24
N GLU A 314 -17.41 4.57 -3.31
CA GLU A 314 -16.65 3.37 -2.95
C GLU A 314 -16.42 3.23 -1.43
N ILE A 315 -16.73 4.29 -0.66
CA ILE A 315 -16.56 4.38 0.80
C ILE A 315 -17.93 4.61 1.47
N PRO A 316 -18.84 3.62 1.43
CA PRO A 316 -20.14 3.75 2.08
C PRO A 316 -19.99 3.77 3.61
N GLU A 317 -21.00 4.31 4.31
CA GLU A 317 -21.00 4.42 5.77
C GLU A 317 -20.78 3.07 6.47
N GLU A 318 -21.37 1.99 5.93
CA GLU A 318 -21.22 0.64 6.46
C GLU A 318 -19.77 0.17 6.47
N LEU A 319 -18.97 0.60 5.48
CA LEU A 319 -17.54 0.32 5.46
C LEU A 319 -16.84 1.08 6.59
N LEU A 320 -17.11 2.37 6.74
CA LEU A 320 -16.50 3.20 7.79
C LEU A 320 -16.83 2.69 9.20
N ARG A 321 -18.01 2.10 9.40
CA ARG A 321 -18.41 1.54 10.71
C ARG A 321 -17.75 0.19 11.05
N MET A 322 -16.91 -0.38 10.19
CA MET A 322 -16.16 -1.59 10.52
C MET A 322 -15.07 -1.28 11.57
N GLU A 323 -15.08 -2.02 12.68
CA GLU A 323 -14.15 -1.83 13.81
C GLU A 323 -12.86 -2.68 13.71
N THR A 324 -12.80 -3.68 12.83
CA THR A 324 -11.65 -4.58 12.72
C THR A 324 -11.42 -5.01 11.26
N PRO A 325 -10.45 -4.42 10.55
CA PRO A 325 -9.73 -3.20 10.93
C PRO A 325 -10.66 -2.00 11.11
N ASN A 326 -10.24 -0.99 11.89
CA ASN A 326 -11.01 0.24 12.09
C ASN A 326 -11.00 1.06 10.79
N MET A 327 -11.93 0.79 9.88
CA MET A 327 -11.89 1.36 8.52
C MET A 327 -12.10 2.87 8.51
N ALA A 328 -12.75 3.43 9.53
CA ALA A 328 -12.94 4.87 9.65
C ALA A 328 -11.59 5.61 9.74
N ASP A 329 -10.66 5.05 10.53
CA ASP A 329 -9.30 5.58 10.71
C ASP A 329 -8.50 5.61 9.40
N TRP A 330 -8.76 4.65 8.50
CA TRP A 330 -8.05 4.51 7.23
C TRP A 330 -8.70 5.24 6.05
N LEU A 331 -10.01 5.45 6.07
CA LEU A 331 -10.77 5.85 4.87
C LEU A 331 -11.49 7.18 4.97
N GLU A 332 -11.83 7.63 6.18
CA GLU A 332 -12.71 8.79 6.30
C GLU A 332 -12.07 10.08 5.78
N ALA A 333 -10.74 10.20 5.87
CA ALA A 333 -9.98 11.32 5.29
C ALA A 333 -10.07 11.42 3.75
N PHE A 334 -10.44 10.34 3.05
CA PHE A 334 -10.68 10.39 1.60
C PHE A 334 -12.06 10.97 1.26
N VAL A 335 -13.04 10.86 2.15
CA VAL A 335 -14.43 11.28 1.89
C VAL A 335 -14.52 12.77 1.49
N PRO A 336 -13.88 13.73 2.18
CA PRO A 336 -14.05 15.16 1.88
C PRO A 336 -13.10 15.71 0.80
N ILE A 337 -12.42 14.87 0.02
CA ILE A 337 -11.46 15.35 -0.99
C ILE A 337 -12.14 16.24 -2.06
N ASP A 338 -13.44 16.08 -2.29
CA ASP A 338 -14.22 16.97 -3.16
C ASP A 338 -14.20 18.44 -2.71
N GLN A 339 -14.06 18.70 -1.41
CA GLN A 339 -13.93 20.04 -0.85
C GLN A 339 -12.67 20.74 -1.35
N HIS A 340 -11.54 20.03 -1.40
CA HIS A 340 -10.29 20.58 -1.96
C HIS A 340 -10.42 20.88 -3.46
N VAL A 341 -11.14 20.04 -4.21
CA VAL A 341 -11.44 20.29 -5.63
C VAL A 341 -12.26 21.58 -5.76
N MET A 342 -13.35 21.70 -5.02
CA MET A 342 -14.22 22.88 -5.07
C MET A 342 -13.49 24.16 -4.67
N VAL A 343 -12.65 24.12 -3.64
CA VAL A 343 -11.80 25.24 -3.24
C VAL A 343 -10.82 25.63 -4.35
N ARG A 344 -10.14 24.65 -4.95
CA ARG A 344 -9.16 24.90 -6.02
C ARG A 344 -9.77 25.57 -7.25
N PHE A 345 -11.02 25.25 -7.58
CA PHE A 345 -11.74 25.76 -8.76
C PHE A 345 -12.74 26.88 -8.45
N GLY A 346 -12.73 27.40 -7.23
CA GLY A 346 -13.52 28.56 -6.83
C GLY A 346 -15.02 28.35 -6.83
N LYS A 347 -15.47 27.18 -6.37
CA LYS A 347 -16.90 26.81 -6.27
C LYS A 347 -17.51 27.27 -4.95
N TRP A 348 -17.39 28.58 -4.67
CA TRP A 348 -17.67 29.15 -3.37
C TRP A 348 -19.13 29.03 -2.94
N GLU A 349 -20.06 29.35 -3.83
CA GLU A 349 -21.48 29.23 -3.58
C GLU A 349 -21.89 27.76 -3.39
N GLU A 350 -21.37 26.86 -4.24
CA GLU A 350 -21.64 25.41 -4.15
C GLU A 350 -21.17 24.85 -2.79
N ILE A 351 -20.01 25.27 -2.28
CA ILE A 351 -19.53 24.90 -0.93
C ILE A 351 -20.49 25.37 0.17
N LEU A 352 -21.01 26.58 0.07
CA LEU A 352 -21.86 27.17 1.12
C LEU A 352 -23.27 26.59 1.14
N GLU A 353 -23.73 26.04 0.02
CA GLU A 353 -25.01 25.34 -0.14
C GLU A 353 -25.03 23.93 0.46
N GLN A 354 -23.88 23.33 0.74
CA GLN A 354 -23.80 21.99 1.32
C GLN A 354 -24.21 21.97 2.79
N ASP A 355 -24.99 20.96 3.14
CA ASP A 355 -25.27 20.59 4.53
C ASP A 355 -24.10 19.78 5.11
N LEU A 356 -23.79 20.03 6.38
CA LEU A 356 -22.85 19.18 7.12
C LEU A 356 -23.41 17.77 7.36
N PRO A 357 -22.54 16.75 7.55
CA PRO A 357 -22.99 15.43 7.94
C PRO A 357 -23.76 15.45 9.27
N GLU A 358 -24.74 14.54 9.38
CA GLU A 358 -25.53 14.33 10.59
C GLU A 358 -24.68 13.68 11.70
N ASP A 359 -23.98 12.58 11.36
CA ASP A 359 -23.07 11.87 12.25
C ASP A 359 -21.65 12.47 12.18
N ARG A 360 -21.45 13.57 12.91
CA ARG A 360 -20.16 14.29 12.94
C ARG A 360 -19.08 13.59 13.76
N GLU A 361 -19.44 12.55 14.51
CA GLU A 361 -18.48 11.70 15.23
C GLU A 361 -17.82 10.73 14.25
N LEU A 362 -18.62 10.06 13.41
CA LEU A 362 -18.07 9.22 12.35
C LEU A 362 -17.32 10.04 11.29
N TYR A 363 -17.95 11.14 10.85
CA TYR A 363 -17.48 12.04 9.79
C TYR A 363 -16.72 13.25 10.34
N CYS A 364 -15.83 13.04 11.31
CA CYS A 364 -15.11 14.11 11.99
C CYS A 364 -14.16 14.86 11.05
N VAL A 365 -13.34 14.17 10.24
CA VAL A 365 -12.44 14.80 9.26
C VAL A 365 -13.27 15.52 8.20
N THR A 366 -14.33 14.89 7.69
CA THR A 366 -15.25 15.47 6.71
C THR A 366 -15.86 16.76 7.24
N THR A 367 -16.32 16.76 8.50
CA THR A 367 -16.88 17.96 9.14
C THR A 367 -15.83 19.07 9.21
N ALA A 368 -14.62 18.77 9.66
CA ALA A 368 -13.53 19.75 9.72
C ALA A 368 -13.20 20.29 8.32
N THR A 369 -12.98 19.44 7.33
CA THR A 369 -12.64 19.85 5.96
C THR A 369 -13.75 20.69 5.30
N MET A 370 -15.02 20.36 5.52
CA MET A 370 -16.14 21.19 5.05
C MET A 370 -16.15 22.57 5.71
N ARG A 371 -15.90 22.65 7.03
CA ARG A 371 -15.78 23.94 7.74
C ARG A 371 -14.62 24.78 7.21
N TYR A 372 -13.47 24.16 6.98
CA TYR A 372 -12.31 24.78 6.33
C TYR A 372 -12.69 25.37 4.95
N ALA A 373 -13.33 24.58 4.08
CA ALA A 373 -13.72 25.03 2.75
C ALA A 373 -14.72 26.19 2.80
N ARG A 374 -15.69 26.13 3.73
CA ARG A 374 -16.69 27.19 3.95
C ARG A 374 -16.04 28.48 4.44
N ALA A 375 -15.08 28.41 5.36
CA ALA A 375 -14.36 29.59 5.84
C ALA A 375 -13.60 30.29 4.70
N ILE A 376 -12.93 29.53 3.83
CA ILE A 376 -12.26 30.06 2.62
C ILE A 376 -13.27 30.68 1.65
N ALA A 377 -14.39 30.02 1.39
CA ALA A 377 -15.44 30.52 0.51
C ALA A 377 -16.00 31.85 1.00
N LEU A 378 -16.34 31.96 2.29
CA LEU A 378 -16.84 33.19 2.92
C LEU A 378 -15.82 34.33 2.83
N ALA A 379 -14.54 34.05 3.15
CA ALA A 379 -13.48 35.04 3.07
C ALA A 379 -13.31 35.57 1.63
N THR A 380 -13.33 34.67 0.65
CA THR A 380 -13.18 35.01 -0.78
C THR A 380 -14.35 35.85 -1.30
N LEU A 381 -15.56 35.60 -0.80
CA LEU A 381 -16.77 36.39 -1.11
C LEU A 381 -16.87 37.71 -0.34
N GLY A 382 -15.87 38.05 0.49
CA GLY A 382 -15.85 39.29 1.28
C GLY A 382 -16.76 39.27 2.51
N ARG A 383 -17.25 38.09 2.93
CA ARG A 383 -18.09 37.88 4.11
C ARG A 383 -17.22 37.63 5.34
N THR A 384 -16.33 38.58 5.65
CA THR A 384 -15.23 38.41 6.61
C THR A 384 -15.68 37.99 8.01
N ASP A 385 -16.71 38.62 8.56
CA ASP A 385 -17.19 38.29 9.92
C ASP A 385 -17.72 36.85 10.00
N GLU A 386 -18.40 36.39 8.94
CA GLU A 386 -18.89 35.02 8.83
C GLU A 386 -17.74 34.03 8.62
N ALA A 387 -16.72 34.40 7.85
CA ALA A 387 -15.52 33.59 7.65
C ALA A 387 -14.75 33.37 8.96
N VAL A 388 -14.61 34.41 9.80
CA VAL A 388 -13.98 34.30 11.12
C VAL A 388 -14.79 33.40 12.05
N ALA A 389 -16.13 33.50 12.01
CA ALA A 389 -16.99 32.62 12.78
C ALA A 389 -16.87 31.16 12.33
N GLU A 390 -16.88 30.91 11.01
CA GLU A 390 -16.73 29.56 10.45
C GLU A 390 -15.34 28.96 10.72
N ALA A 391 -14.28 29.78 10.67
CA ALA A 391 -12.94 29.35 11.06
C ALA A 391 -12.87 28.91 12.54
N ALA A 392 -13.57 29.59 13.44
CA ALA A 392 -13.67 29.16 14.84
C ALA A 392 -14.50 27.88 15.03
N GLU A 393 -15.41 27.56 14.11
CA GLU A 393 -16.10 26.26 14.08
C GLU A 393 -15.21 25.17 13.47
N PHE A 394 -14.34 25.52 12.51
CA PHE A 394 -13.31 24.61 11.99
C PHE A 394 -12.36 24.16 13.10
N GLU A 395 -11.76 25.08 13.85
CA GLU A 395 -10.84 24.74 14.96
C GLU A 395 -11.51 23.79 15.96
N ARG A 396 -12.78 24.06 16.32
CA ARG A 396 -13.55 23.19 17.21
C ARG A 396 -13.87 21.82 16.62
N ALA A 397 -14.06 21.72 15.30
CA ALA A 397 -14.26 20.43 14.64
C ALA A 397 -12.94 19.67 14.50
N TYR A 398 -11.85 20.37 14.25
CA TYR A 398 -10.50 19.83 14.16
C TYR A 398 -10.03 19.25 15.50
N ASP A 399 -10.29 19.93 16.62
CA ASP A 399 -10.03 19.44 17.98
C ASP A 399 -10.74 18.10 18.31
N LEU A 400 -11.74 17.70 17.52
CA LEU A 400 -12.47 16.44 17.67
C LEU A 400 -11.95 15.33 16.75
N VAL A 401 -11.02 15.62 15.83
CA VAL A 401 -10.37 14.62 14.99
C VAL A 401 -9.32 13.90 15.83
N PRO A 402 -9.44 12.58 16.07
CA PRO A 402 -8.44 11.85 16.84
C PRO A 402 -7.17 11.62 16.02
N ASP A 403 -6.02 11.54 16.70
CA ASP A 403 -4.71 11.23 16.09
C ASP A 403 -4.70 9.93 15.26
N THR A 404 -5.66 9.03 15.50
CA THR A 404 -5.84 7.79 14.74
C THR A 404 -6.46 8.00 13.36
N ARG A 405 -6.98 9.19 13.04
CA ARG A 405 -7.55 9.54 11.73
C ARG A 405 -6.47 10.12 10.83
N TYR A 406 -5.73 9.28 10.15
CA TYR A 406 -4.63 9.72 9.30
C TYR A 406 -4.81 9.26 7.85
N GLN A 407 -4.07 9.90 6.95
CA GLN A 407 -3.99 9.49 5.55
C GLN A 407 -2.54 9.13 5.21
N PHE A 408 -2.20 7.85 5.31
CA PHE A 408 -0.82 7.35 5.19
C PHE A 408 0.15 8.06 6.14
N ASN A 409 1.13 8.78 5.61
CA ASN A 409 2.13 9.52 6.38
C ASN A 409 1.67 10.95 6.75
N ASN A 410 0.43 11.33 6.44
CA ASN A 410 -0.17 12.59 6.89
C ASN A 410 -1.01 12.34 8.16
N PRO A 411 -0.46 12.59 9.36
CA PRO A 411 -1.25 12.56 10.59
C PRO A 411 -2.32 13.67 10.57
N SER A 412 -3.43 13.46 11.29
CA SER A 412 -4.49 14.45 11.51
C SER A 412 -3.97 15.75 12.08
#